data_AF-A0A9J6G0A5-F1
#
_entry.id   AF-A0A9J6G0A5-F1
#
_cell.length_a   1.000
_cell.length_b   1.000
_cell.length_c   1.000
_cell.angle_alpha   90.00
_cell.angle_beta   90.00
_cell.angle_gamma   90.00
#
_symmetry.space_group_name_H-M   'P 1'
#
loop_
_entity.id
_entity.type
_entity.pdbx_description
1 polymer ?
#
loop_
_entity_poly.entity_id
_entity_poly.type
_entity_poly.pdbx_seq_one_letter_code
_entity_poly.pdbx_strand_id
1 'polypeptide(L)'
;MHATGYRHRHRDHDLADMQRAPRTVCYVFAVTLHYGFLSTFVWTSVLSFDIWKNVAAIRHTSTREKDFVFYCVTSWASPVPVVALGVTLDSLPSEFALAPRYGLYSCWISSIWGQVSLFLVPVLLLLLVDVGLYAHIVIYIRKTSHQADGFDFRSRGERSNMALYVKLAMIMGVTWLIGFVAAFVNITAVDIVVIVLIGAQGVYLFVAFKDYEHLLPNCFAKAARTEAANDS
;
A
#
# COMPACT_ATOMS: atom_id res chain seq x y z
N MET A 1 -51.54 10.21 23.29
CA MET A 1 -50.07 10.19 23.50
C MET A 1 -49.39 8.83 23.19
N HIS A 2 -50.12 7.74 22.92
CA HIS A 2 -49.51 6.42 22.63
C HIS A 2 -48.98 6.21 21.20
N ALA A 3 -49.43 6.99 20.20
CA ALA A 3 -49.05 6.79 18.80
C ALA A 3 -47.65 7.36 18.44
N THR A 4 -47.17 8.36 19.19
CA THR A 4 -45.85 8.97 19.00
C THR A 4 -44.71 8.08 19.48
N GLY A 5 -44.90 7.30 20.55
CA GLY A 5 -43.89 6.35 21.05
C GLY A 5 -43.68 5.13 20.15
N TYR A 6 -44.73 4.64 19.48
CA TYR A 6 -44.61 3.52 18.53
C TYR A 6 -43.84 3.93 17.27
N ARG A 7 -44.13 5.12 16.73
CA ARG A 7 -43.44 5.66 15.54
C ARG A 7 -41.96 5.97 15.79
N HIS A 8 -41.59 6.37 17.02
CA HIS A 8 -40.19 6.61 17.39
C HIS A 8 -39.42 5.30 17.50
N ARG A 9 -39.97 4.31 18.22
CA ARG A 9 -39.34 2.97 18.36
C ARG A 9 -39.16 2.26 17.02
N HIS A 10 -40.13 2.39 16.11
CA HIS A 10 -40.01 1.81 14.77
C HIS A 10 -38.91 2.52 13.96
N ARG A 11 -38.84 3.85 14.01
CA ARG A 11 -37.78 4.63 13.36
C ARG A 11 -36.39 4.32 13.93
N ASP A 12 -36.27 4.12 15.24
CA ASP A 12 -35.00 3.76 15.88
C ASP A 12 -34.57 2.32 15.51
N HIS A 13 -35.53 1.40 15.35
CA HIS A 13 -35.29 0.06 14.78
C HIS A 13 -34.91 0.13 13.29
N ASP A 14 -35.59 0.95 12.49
CA ASP A 14 -35.29 1.14 11.06
C ASP A 14 -33.91 1.79 10.85
N LEU A 15 -33.50 2.71 11.73
CA LEU A 15 -32.15 3.28 11.75
C LEU A 15 -31.09 2.25 12.20
N ALA A 16 -31.42 1.38 13.15
CA ALA A 16 -30.53 0.29 13.59
C ALA A 16 -30.38 -0.81 12.52
N ASP A 17 -31.42 -1.06 11.72
CA ASP A 17 -31.39 -1.99 10.58
C ASP A 17 -30.71 -1.38 9.34
N MET A 18 -30.82 -0.06 9.12
CA MET A 18 -30.01 0.64 8.09
C MET A 18 -28.50 0.58 8.36
N GLN A 19 -28.08 0.44 9.62
CA GLN A 19 -26.67 0.27 9.97
C GLN A 19 -26.15 -1.15 9.70
N ARG A 20 -27.03 -2.15 9.51
CA ARG A 20 -26.64 -3.51 9.12
C ARG A 20 -26.77 -3.65 7.61
N ALA A 21 -25.64 -3.49 6.91
CA ALA A 21 -25.56 -3.88 5.52
C ALA A 21 -26.09 -5.33 5.33
N PRO A 22 -26.85 -5.62 4.26
CA PRO A 22 -27.27 -6.99 3.96
C PRO A 22 -26.05 -7.92 4.00
N ARG A 23 -26.20 -9.13 4.55
CA ARG A 23 -25.08 -10.07 4.72
C ARG A 23 -24.27 -10.25 3.44
N THR A 24 -24.94 -10.31 2.29
CA THR A 24 -24.31 -10.41 0.97
C THR A 24 -23.47 -9.17 0.62
N VAL A 25 -23.95 -7.96 0.93
CA VAL A 25 -23.19 -6.72 0.69
C VAL A 25 -21.95 -6.69 1.57
N CYS A 26 -22.11 -7.02 2.85
CA CYS A 26 -21.02 -7.09 3.82
C CYS A 26 -19.97 -8.14 3.43
N TYR A 27 -20.42 -9.30 2.93
CA TYR A 27 -19.56 -10.37 2.42
C TYR A 27 -18.73 -9.91 1.20
N VAL A 28 -19.40 -9.39 0.16
CA VAL A 28 -18.75 -8.93 -1.07
C VAL A 28 -17.77 -7.80 -0.76
N PHE A 29 -18.14 -6.88 0.13
CA PHE A 29 -17.27 -5.82 0.61
C PHE A 29 -16.03 -6.39 1.33
N ALA A 30 -16.20 -7.34 2.25
CA ALA A 30 -15.08 -7.94 2.98
C ALA A 30 -14.10 -8.67 2.04
N VAL A 31 -14.61 -9.43 1.06
CA VAL A 31 -13.77 -10.10 0.05
C VAL A 31 -13.03 -9.09 -0.83
N THR A 32 -13.73 -8.03 -1.27
CA THR A 32 -13.15 -6.97 -2.11
C THR A 32 -12.08 -6.19 -1.35
N LEU A 33 -12.34 -5.84 -0.08
CA LEU A 33 -11.36 -5.19 0.78
C LEU A 33 -10.13 -6.06 1.00
N HIS A 34 -10.32 -7.36 1.28
CA HIS A 34 -9.21 -8.28 1.48
C HIS A 34 -8.30 -8.35 0.24
N TYR A 35 -8.89 -8.47 -0.94
CA TYR A 35 -8.15 -8.37 -2.22
C TYR A 35 -7.44 -7.03 -2.37
N GLY A 36 -8.15 -5.93 -2.10
CA GLY A 36 -7.62 -4.57 -2.20
C GLY A 36 -6.38 -4.37 -1.35
N PHE A 37 -6.41 -4.76 -0.08
CA PHE A 37 -5.26 -4.64 0.81
C PHE A 37 -4.08 -5.48 0.32
N LEU A 38 -4.28 -6.76 0.01
CA LEU A 38 -3.20 -7.63 -0.48
C LEU A 38 -2.59 -7.06 -1.76
N SER A 39 -3.42 -6.57 -2.69
CA SER A 39 -2.97 -5.89 -3.90
C SER A 39 -2.12 -4.67 -3.56
N THR A 40 -2.55 -3.79 -2.66
CA THR A 40 -1.77 -2.63 -2.22
C THR A 40 -0.40 -3.02 -1.67
N PHE A 41 -0.30 -4.08 -0.86
CA PHE A 41 0.97 -4.56 -0.34
C PHE A 41 1.88 -5.09 -1.46
N VAL A 42 1.36 -5.92 -2.36
CA VAL A 42 2.15 -6.41 -3.50
C VAL A 42 2.62 -5.26 -4.38
N TRP A 43 1.75 -4.30 -4.69
CA TRP A 43 2.10 -3.10 -5.45
C TRP A 43 3.23 -2.32 -4.79
N THR A 44 3.15 -2.18 -3.47
CA THR A 44 4.20 -1.51 -2.69
C THR A 44 5.50 -2.30 -2.80
N SER A 45 5.47 -3.63 -2.68
CA SER A 45 6.68 -4.43 -2.79
C SER A 45 7.32 -4.45 -4.17
N VAL A 46 6.50 -4.48 -5.22
CA VAL A 46 6.99 -4.37 -6.60
C VAL A 46 7.61 -3.00 -6.85
N LEU A 47 7.02 -1.93 -6.30
CA LEU A 47 7.60 -0.59 -6.36
C LEU A 47 8.93 -0.52 -5.57
N SER A 48 8.99 -1.08 -4.36
CA SER A 48 10.23 -1.20 -3.57
C SER A 48 11.33 -1.88 -4.38
N PHE A 49 10.99 -2.98 -5.05
CA PHE A 49 11.92 -3.76 -5.86
C PHE A 49 12.39 -3.00 -7.09
N ASP A 50 11.50 -2.30 -7.81
CA ASP A 50 11.90 -1.50 -8.97
C ASP A 50 12.84 -0.36 -8.57
N ILE A 51 12.55 0.34 -7.47
CA ILE A 51 13.43 1.37 -6.92
C ILE A 51 14.78 0.76 -6.53
N TRP A 52 14.79 -0.37 -5.82
CA TRP A 52 16.02 -1.07 -5.46
C TRP A 52 16.83 -1.47 -6.71
N LYS A 53 16.18 -2.01 -7.73
CA LYS A 53 16.80 -2.41 -9.00
C LYS A 53 17.49 -1.22 -9.68
N ASN A 54 16.80 -0.08 -9.72
CA ASN A 54 17.28 1.14 -10.36
C ASN A 54 18.39 1.84 -9.54
N VAL A 55 18.32 1.78 -8.20
CA VAL A 55 19.29 2.45 -7.31
C VAL A 55 20.53 1.61 -7.05
N ALA A 56 20.35 0.34 -6.66
CA ALA A 56 21.41 -0.48 -6.08
C ALA A 56 21.89 -1.62 -6.99
N ALA A 57 21.04 -2.13 -7.90
CA ALA A 57 21.36 -3.32 -8.69
C ALA A 57 21.92 -3.04 -10.10
N ILE A 58 21.96 -1.76 -10.54
CA ILE A 58 22.62 -1.29 -11.76
C ILE A 58 22.16 -2.07 -13.03
N ARG A 59 21.03 -1.67 -13.62
CA ARG A 59 20.72 -1.97 -15.04
C ARG A 59 20.31 -0.70 -15.78
N HIS A 60 21.07 -0.35 -16.80
CA HIS A 60 20.82 0.79 -17.68
C HIS A 60 19.99 0.45 -18.95
N THR A 61 19.49 -0.79 -19.11
CA THR A 61 19.08 -1.26 -20.46
C THR A 61 17.85 -2.18 -20.55
N SER A 62 17.00 -2.32 -19.51
CA SER A 62 15.75 -3.08 -19.69
C SER A 62 14.70 -2.24 -20.42
N THR A 63 13.96 -2.84 -21.35
CA THR A 63 12.82 -2.20 -22.03
C THR A 63 11.73 -1.87 -20.99
N ARG A 64 11.75 -0.63 -20.48
CA ARG A 64 10.93 -0.10 -19.37
C ARG A 64 9.43 -0.42 -19.49
N GLU A 65 8.93 -0.53 -20.72
CA GLU A 65 7.53 -0.85 -21.02
C GLU A 65 7.16 -2.30 -20.71
N LYS A 66 8.01 -3.27 -21.07
CA LYS A 66 7.77 -4.70 -20.77
C LYS A 66 7.86 -4.99 -19.28
N ASP A 67 8.79 -4.34 -18.59
CA ASP A 67 8.93 -4.43 -17.13
C ASP A 67 7.67 -3.89 -16.43
N PHE A 68 7.13 -2.75 -16.89
CA PHE A 68 5.92 -2.15 -16.31
C PHE A 68 4.69 -3.05 -16.48
N VAL A 69 4.46 -3.60 -17.68
CA VAL A 69 3.33 -4.52 -17.92
C VAL A 69 3.47 -5.77 -17.06
N PHE A 70 4.67 -6.34 -16.98
CA PHE A 70 4.94 -7.49 -16.13
C PHE A 70 4.60 -7.19 -14.66
N TYR A 71 5.08 -6.06 -14.14
CA TYR A 71 4.80 -5.61 -12.77
C TYR A 71 3.31 -5.41 -12.50
N CYS A 72 2.57 -4.81 -13.44
CA CYS A 72 1.12 -4.64 -13.32
C CYS A 72 0.42 -6.00 -13.21
N VAL A 73 0.74 -6.92 -14.13
CA VAL A 73 0.13 -8.26 -14.15
C VAL A 73 0.46 -9.01 -12.87
N THR A 74 1.71 -9.00 -12.41
CA THR A 74 2.10 -9.69 -11.18
C THR A 74 1.40 -9.12 -9.95
N SER A 75 1.26 -7.79 -9.87
CA SER A 75 0.65 -7.13 -8.71
C SER A 75 -0.85 -7.39 -8.59
N TRP A 76 -1.56 -7.48 -9.72
CA TRP A 76 -2.99 -7.82 -9.71
C TRP A 76 -3.26 -9.32 -9.65
N ALA A 77 -2.42 -10.16 -10.26
CA ALA A 77 -2.65 -11.59 -10.31
C ALA A 77 -2.30 -12.29 -8.99
N SER A 78 -1.23 -11.88 -8.30
CA SER A 78 -0.73 -12.57 -7.11
C SER A 78 -1.65 -12.58 -5.88
N PRO A 79 -2.52 -11.59 -5.62
CA PRO A 79 -3.49 -11.67 -4.53
C PRO A 79 -4.65 -12.64 -4.81
N VAL A 80 -4.95 -12.92 -6.09
CA VAL A 80 -6.12 -13.70 -6.51
C VAL A 80 -6.12 -15.12 -5.91
N PRO A 81 -5.03 -15.91 -5.96
CA PRO A 81 -4.99 -17.24 -5.35
C PRO A 81 -5.27 -17.22 -3.85
N VAL A 82 -4.76 -16.22 -3.12
CA VAL A 82 -4.95 -16.12 -1.65
C VAL A 82 -6.41 -15.84 -1.32
N VAL A 83 -7.04 -14.91 -2.03
CA VAL A 83 -8.45 -14.57 -1.84
C VAL A 83 -9.36 -15.70 -2.29
N ALA A 84 -9.06 -16.34 -3.43
CA ALA A 84 -9.79 -17.50 -3.92
C ALA A 84 -9.73 -18.66 -2.91
N LEU A 85 -8.56 -18.94 -2.35
CA LEU A 85 -8.40 -19.90 -1.25
C LEU A 85 -9.30 -19.52 -0.07
N GLY A 86 -9.27 -18.26 0.37
CA GLY A 86 -10.14 -17.78 1.44
C GLY A 86 -11.63 -18.00 1.16
N VAL A 87 -12.10 -17.69 -0.05
CA VAL A 87 -13.51 -17.91 -0.45
C VAL A 87 -13.85 -19.40 -0.48
N THR A 88 -12.96 -20.26 -0.99
CA THR A 88 -13.19 -21.71 -0.99
C THR A 88 -13.25 -22.27 0.43
N LEU A 89 -12.35 -21.84 1.32
CA LEU A 89 -12.36 -22.24 2.74
C LEU A 89 -13.63 -21.78 3.46
N ASP A 90 -14.21 -20.66 3.06
CA ASP A 90 -15.46 -20.16 3.63
C ASP A 90 -16.70 -20.95 3.17
N SER A 91 -16.60 -21.65 2.04
CA SER A 91 -17.64 -22.56 1.55
C SER A 91 -17.62 -23.94 2.20
N LEU A 92 -16.53 -24.27 2.92
CA LEU A 92 -16.40 -25.54 3.65
C LEU A 92 -17.19 -25.52 4.97
N PRO A 93 -17.49 -26.69 5.55
CA PRO A 93 -18.21 -26.78 6.82
C PRO A 93 -17.57 -25.95 7.93
N SER A 94 -18.40 -25.45 8.85
CA SER A 94 -18.03 -24.50 9.90
C SER A 94 -16.97 -24.97 10.90
N GLU A 95 -16.52 -26.22 10.82
CA GLU A 95 -15.49 -26.80 11.70
C GLU A 95 -14.05 -26.44 11.28
N PHE A 96 -13.86 -25.91 10.06
CA PHE A 96 -12.54 -25.45 9.65
C PHE A 96 -12.14 -24.16 10.37
N ALA A 97 -11.17 -24.26 11.29
CA ALA A 97 -10.66 -23.11 12.04
C ALA A 97 -10.08 -22.00 11.14
N LEU A 98 -9.52 -22.38 9.98
CA LEU A 98 -8.93 -21.45 8.99
C LEU A 98 -9.97 -20.72 8.13
N ALA A 99 -11.25 -21.10 8.18
CA ALA A 99 -12.29 -20.41 7.41
C ALA A 99 -12.37 -18.93 7.86
N PRO A 100 -12.23 -17.96 6.93
CA PRO A 100 -12.18 -16.53 7.26
C PRO A 100 -13.50 -16.00 7.85
N ARG A 101 -14.64 -16.64 7.53
CA ARG A 101 -15.99 -16.22 7.93
C ARG A 101 -16.23 -14.77 7.51
N TYR A 102 -16.15 -14.51 6.20
CA TYR A 102 -16.28 -13.15 5.67
C TYR A 102 -17.64 -12.56 6.03
N GLY A 103 -17.66 -11.35 6.61
CA GLY A 103 -18.90 -10.62 6.82
C GLY A 103 -19.81 -11.18 7.92
N LEU A 104 -19.32 -12.06 8.80
CA LEU A 104 -20.17 -12.72 9.81
C LEU A 104 -20.51 -11.80 11.00
N TYR A 105 -19.51 -11.24 11.68
CA TYR A 105 -19.71 -10.34 12.83
C TYR A 105 -19.40 -8.87 12.50
N SER A 106 -18.45 -8.66 11.59
CA SER A 106 -18.07 -7.37 11.03
C SER A 106 -17.94 -7.51 9.52
N CYS A 107 -17.98 -6.41 8.75
CA CYS A 107 -17.72 -6.43 7.30
C CYS A 107 -16.23 -6.57 6.99
N TRP A 108 -15.64 -7.60 7.57
CA TRP A 108 -14.24 -8.00 7.50
C TRP A 108 -14.11 -9.52 7.76
N ILE A 109 -12.89 -10.03 7.76
CA ILE A 109 -12.56 -11.39 8.17
C ILE A 109 -12.83 -11.53 9.67
N SER A 110 -13.80 -12.37 10.04
CA SER A 110 -14.24 -12.53 11.43
C SER A 110 -13.44 -13.59 12.20
N SER A 111 -12.83 -14.55 11.50
CA SER A 111 -12.01 -15.59 12.13
C SER A 111 -10.59 -15.09 12.39
N ILE A 112 -10.12 -15.21 13.64
CA ILE A 112 -8.74 -14.86 14.01
C ILE A 112 -7.71 -15.69 13.24
N TRP A 113 -7.93 -16.99 13.11
CA TRP A 113 -7.00 -17.90 12.41
C TRP A 113 -7.04 -17.68 10.90
N GLY A 114 -8.22 -17.40 10.34
CA GLY A 114 -8.36 -17.00 8.94
C GLY A 114 -7.66 -15.67 8.66
N GLN A 115 -7.83 -14.68 9.53
CA GLN A 115 -7.14 -13.39 9.43
C GLN A 115 -5.63 -13.53 9.56
N VAL A 116 -5.15 -14.34 10.50
CA VAL A 116 -3.71 -14.56 10.69
C VAL A 116 -3.11 -15.23 9.45
N SER A 117 -3.73 -16.31 8.97
CA SER A 117 -3.16 -17.14 7.90
C SER A 117 -3.30 -16.52 6.51
N LEU A 118 -4.45 -15.95 6.17
CA LEU A 118 -4.75 -15.47 4.81
C LEU A 118 -4.40 -14.00 4.60
N PHE A 119 -4.31 -13.21 5.67
CA PHE A 119 -4.03 -11.79 5.57
C PHE A 119 -2.70 -11.41 6.22
N LEU A 120 -2.55 -11.63 7.53
CA LEU A 120 -1.37 -11.19 8.29
C LEU A 120 -0.08 -11.83 7.78
N VAL A 121 0.00 -13.16 7.68
CA VAL A 121 1.24 -13.85 7.31
C VAL A 121 1.74 -13.39 5.93
N PRO A 122 0.92 -13.37 4.86
CA PRO A 122 1.33 -12.83 3.57
C PRO A 122 1.80 -11.37 3.64
N VAL A 123 1.07 -10.51 4.35
CA VAL A 123 1.39 -9.09 4.48
C VAL A 123 2.72 -8.87 5.22
N LEU A 124 2.95 -9.60 6.31
CA LEU A 124 4.19 -9.47 7.09
C LEU A 124 5.41 -9.90 6.28
N LEU A 125 5.29 -10.97 5.48
CA LEU A 125 6.36 -11.41 4.60
C LEU A 125 6.71 -10.33 3.55
N LEU A 126 5.71 -9.71 2.93
CA LEU A 126 5.90 -8.61 1.98
C LEU A 126 6.58 -7.41 2.65
N LEU A 127 6.13 -7.03 3.86
CA LEU A 127 6.72 -5.94 4.62
C LEU A 127 8.18 -6.20 5.01
N LEU A 128 8.54 -7.44 5.37
CA LEU A 128 9.92 -7.80 5.69
C LEU A 128 10.83 -7.70 4.46
N VAL A 129 10.34 -8.11 3.29
CA VAL A 129 11.05 -7.95 2.01
C VAL A 129 11.30 -6.46 1.73
N ASP A 130 10.27 -5.63 1.89
CA ASP A 130 10.38 -4.19 1.70
C ASP A 130 11.43 -3.55 2.60
N VAL A 131 11.39 -3.85 3.90
CA VAL A 131 12.38 -3.36 4.87
C VAL A 131 13.79 -3.78 4.48
N GLY A 132 13.98 -5.03 4.02
CA GLY A 132 15.27 -5.52 3.55
C GLY A 132 15.79 -4.75 2.33
N LEU A 133 14.92 -4.51 1.34
CA LEU A 133 15.25 -3.74 0.14
C LEU A 133 15.62 -2.29 0.48
N TYR A 134 14.85 -1.64 1.36
CA TYR A 134 15.14 -0.27 1.81
C TYR A 134 16.45 -0.18 2.60
N ALA A 135 16.69 -1.12 3.51
CA ALA A 135 17.95 -1.17 4.25
C ALA A 135 19.14 -1.29 3.29
N HIS A 136 19.03 -2.14 2.27
CA HIS A 136 20.05 -2.29 1.24
C HIS A 136 20.25 -1.01 0.43
N ILE A 137 19.17 -0.34 0.02
CA ILE A 137 19.23 0.96 -0.68
C ILE A 137 19.99 1.99 0.17
N VAL A 138 19.65 2.13 1.46
CA VAL A 138 20.28 3.11 2.36
C VAL A 138 21.77 2.82 2.53
N ILE A 139 22.15 1.56 2.74
CA ILE A 139 23.55 1.15 2.87
C ILE A 139 24.31 1.44 1.58
N TYR A 140 23.75 1.09 0.42
CA TYR A 140 24.34 1.35 -0.89
C TYR A 140 24.55 2.85 -1.11
N ILE A 141 23.53 3.67 -0.88
CA ILE A 141 23.63 5.13 -1.01
C ILE A 141 24.70 5.70 -0.09
N ARG A 142 24.77 5.28 1.17
CA ARG A 142 25.77 5.76 2.13
C ARG A 142 27.19 5.39 1.69
N LYS A 143 27.40 4.16 1.23
CA LYS A 143 28.70 3.68 0.75
C LYS A 143 29.16 4.44 -0.50
N THR A 144 28.29 4.58 -1.49
CA THR A 144 28.60 5.30 -2.74
C THR A 144 28.75 6.80 -2.48
N SER A 145 27.97 7.39 -1.57
CA SER A 145 28.11 8.81 -1.21
C SER A 145 29.45 9.13 -0.55
N HIS A 146 30.01 8.20 0.23
CA HIS A 146 31.32 8.36 0.86
C HIS A 146 32.48 8.17 -0.13
N GLN A 147 32.22 7.54 -1.29
CA GLN A 147 33.20 7.39 -2.37
C GLN A 147 33.06 8.46 -3.47
N ALA A 148 32.03 9.31 -3.41
CA ALA A 148 31.66 10.27 -4.45
C ALA A 148 32.16 11.71 -4.21
N ASP A 149 33.32 11.89 -3.57
CA ASP A 149 34.09 13.14 -3.69
C ASP A 149 34.82 13.24 -5.05
N GLY A 150 34.71 12.22 -5.92
CA GLY A 150 35.39 12.19 -7.23
C GLY A 150 34.63 11.53 -8.38
N PHE A 151 33.32 11.29 -8.27
CA PHE A 151 32.57 10.74 -9.40
C PHE A 151 31.36 11.61 -9.74
N ASP A 152 31.47 12.25 -10.90
CA ASP A 152 30.53 13.19 -11.51
C ASP A 152 29.26 12.45 -11.97
N PHE A 153 28.49 11.90 -11.03
CA PHE A 153 27.20 11.27 -11.30
C PHE A 153 26.12 12.34 -11.51
N ARG A 154 26.02 12.77 -12.77
CA ARG A 154 24.87 13.40 -13.45
C ARG A 154 23.67 13.75 -12.54
N SER A 155 23.59 15.04 -12.25
CA SER A 155 22.44 15.81 -11.73
C SER A 155 22.02 15.54 -10.27
N ARG A 156 22.32 16.51 -9.38
CA ARG A 156 21.73 16.61 -8.02
C ARG A 156 20.20 16.52 -8.00
N GLY A 157 19.52 16.78 -9.12
CA GLY A 157 18.06 16.74 -9.26
C GLY A 157 17.47 15.32 -9.26
N GLU A 158 18.05 14.39 -10.03
CA GLU A 158 17.56 13.00 -10.07
C GLU A 158 17.75 12.25 -8.74
N ARG A 159 18.83 12.54 -8.02
CA ARG A 159 19.09 11.96 -6.69
C ARG A 159 18.06 12.42 -5.66
N SER A 160 17.60 13.68 -5.73
CA SER A 160 16.57 14.23 -4.84
C SER A 160 15.21 13.58 -5.10
N ASN A 161 14.86 13.39 -6.37
CA ASN A 161 13.60 12.75 -6.77
C ASN A 161 13.58 11.27 -6.37
N MET A 162 14.70 10.57 -6.57
CA MET A 162 14.79 9.15 -6.21
C MET A 162 14.80 8.94 -4.68
N ALA A 163 15.46 9.81 -3.93
CA ALA A 163 15.40 9.81 -2.47
C ALA A 163 13.99 10.10 -1.93
N LEU A 164 13.22 10.95 -2.62
CA LEU A 164 11.81 11.20 -2.31
C LEU A 164 10.97 9.92 -2.48
N TYR A 165 11.14 9.18 -3.58
CA TYR A 165 10.42 7.91 -3.80
C TYR A 165 10.76 6.85 -2.75
N VAL A 166 12.04 6.73 -2.37
CA VAL A 166 12.46 5.82 -1.29
C VAL A 166 11.83 6.23 0.05
N LYS A 167 11.82 7.53 0.36
CA LYS A 167 11.22 8.05 1.59
C LYS A 167 9.71 7.83 1.64
N LEU A 168 9.02 8.06 0.52
CA LEU A 168 7.59 7.79 0.34
C LEU A 168 7.29 6.33 0.63
N ALA A 169 8.04 5.42 0.02
CA ALA A 169 7.77 4.00 0.08
C ALA A 169 8.13 3.40 1.47
N MET A 170 9.16 3.93 2.15
CA MET A 170 9.44 3.63 3.56
C MET A 170 8.31 4.08 4.49
N ILE A 171 7.79 5.30 4.31
CA ILE A 171 6.68 5.83 5.10
C ILE A 171 5.45 4.94 4.94
N MET A 172 5.16 4.48 3.72
CA MET A 172 4.07 3.54 3.47
C MET A 172 4.24 2.25 4.28
N GLY A 173 5.39 1.58 4.19
CA GLY A 173 5.64 0.32 4.91
C GLY A 173 5.56 0.46 6.44
N VAL A 174 6.13 1.53 7.01
CA VAL A 174 6.11 1.76 8.47
C VAL A 174 4.70 2.05 8.99
N THR A 175 3.89 2.81 8.27
CA THR A 175 2.51 3.10 8.68
C THR A 175 1.65 1.84 8.71
N TRP A 176 1.84 0.91 7.79
CA TRP A 176 1.14 -0.38 7.82
C TRP A 176 1.56 -1.26 9.00
N LEU A 177 2.85 -1.26 9.38
CA LEU A 177 3.32 -1.93 10.60
C LEU A 177 2.64 -1.36 11.85
N ILE A 178 2.54 -0.03 11.95
CA ILE A 178 1.86 0.63 13.07
C ILE A 178 0.36 0.30 13.06
N GLY A 179 -0.30 0.37 11.90
CA GLY A 179 -1.70 -0.01 11.73
C GLY A 179 -1.98 -1.45 12.09
N PHE A 180 -1.03 -2.33 11.80
CA PHE A 180 -1.11 -3.73 12.19
C PHE A 180 -1.04 -3.88 13.71
N VAL A 181 -0.07 -3.26 14.39
CA VAL A 181 0.00 -3.29 15.86
C VAL A 181 -1.27 -2.69 16.49
N ALA A 182 -1.80 -1.62 15.92
CA ALA A 182 -3.06 -0.99 16.34
C ALA A 182 -4.25 -1.97 16.27
N ALA A 183 -4.37 -2.73 15.19
CA ALA A 183 -5.47 -3.68 15.02
C ALA A 183 -5.51 -4.79 16.09
N PHE A 184 -4.39 -5.08 16.76
CA PHE A 184 -4.31 -6.07 17.84
C PHE A 184 -4.39 -5.44 19.23
N VAL A 185 -3.98 -4.17 19.32
CA VAL A 185 -4.04 -3.37 20.53
C VAL A 185 -5.35 -2.60 20.49
N ASN A 186 -6.43 -3.14 21.07
CA ASN A 186 -7.79 -2.56 21.13
C ASN A 186 -7.85 -1.20 21.86
N ILE A 187 -7.07 -0.22 21.42
CA ILE A 187 -6.91 1.11 21.97
C ILE A 187 -7.34 2.09 20.88
N THR A 188 -8.51 2.68 21.06
CA THR A 188 -9.13 3.63 20.11
C THR A 188 -8.21 4.79 19.72
N ALA A 189 -7.34 5.24 20.65
CA ALA A 189 -6.37 6.29 20.35
C ALA A 189 -5.38 5.89 19.26
N VAL A 190 -4.95 4.62 19.22
CA VAL A 190 -4.01 4.12 18.21
C VAL A 190 -4.70 4.04 16.85
N ASP A 191 -5.96 3.59 16.81
CA ASP A 191 -6.75 3.56 15.57
C ASP A 191 -6.93 4.96 14.97
N ILE A 192 -7.25 5.96 15.79
CA ILE A 192 -7.38 7.35 15.34
C ILE A 192 -6.06 7.85 14.76
N VAL A 193 -4.93 7.58 15.43
CA VAL A 193 -3.61 7.99 14.95
C VAL A 193 -3.30 7.33 13.60
N VAL A 194 -3.58 6.04 13.44
CA VAL A 194 -3.38 5.30 12.18
C VAL A 194 -4.23 5.88 11.06
N ILE A 195 -5.51 6.17 11.32
CA ILE A 195 -6.41 6.78 10.32
C ILE A 195 -5.87 8.15 9.88
N VAL A 196 -5.45 8.99 10.83
CA VAL A 196 -4.88 10.31 10.52
C VAL A 196 -3.58 10.19 9.72
N LEU A 197 -2.70 9.24 10.09
CA LEU A 197 -1.46 8.99 9.36
C LEU A 197 -1.71 8.54 7.93
N ILE A 198 -2.66 7.62 7.71
CA ILE A 198 -3.06 7.16 6.37
C ILE A 198 -3.65 8.33 5.55
N GLY A 199 -4.50 9.16 6.15
CA GLY A 199 -5.05 10.35 5.49
C GLY A 199 -3.95 11.36 5.10
N ALA A 200 -3.00 11.60 6.00
CA ALA A 200 -1.86 12.48 5.76
C ALA A 200 -0.91 11.95 4.67
N GLN A 201 -0.75 10.63 4.55
CA GLN A 201 0.02 10.01 3.47
C GLN A 201 -0.56 10.35 2.09
N GLY A 202 -1.88 10.34 1.95
CA GLY A 202 -2.55 10.76 0.70
C GLY A 202 -2.26 12.21 0.32
N VAL A 203 -2.29 13.12 1.30
CA VAL A 203 -1.94 14.54 1.09
C VAL A 203 -0.47 14.68 0.70
N TYR A 204 0.42 13.94 1.36
CA TYR A 204 1.85 13.96 1.06
C TYR A 204 2.14 13.48 -0.37
N LEU A 205 1.48 12.41 -0.81
CA LEU A 205 1.55 11.93 -2.20
C LEU A 205 1.08 13.00 -3.19
N PHE A 206 -0.06 13.65 -2.92
CA PHE A 206 -0.60 14.70 -3.78
C PHE A 206 0.38 15.86 -3.97
N VAL A 207 0.97 16.35 -2.88
CA VAL A 207 1.96 17.44 -2.94
C VAL A 207 3.22 17.00 -3.68
N ALA A 208 3.74 15.81 -3.37
CA ALA A 208 4.93 15.25 -4.02
C ALA A 208 4.78 15.13 -5.55
N PHE A 209 3.61 14.69 -6.03
CA PHE A 209 3.34 14.60 -7.47
C PHE A 209 3.11 15.97 -8.12
N LYS A 210 2.44 16.91 -7.43
CA LYS A 210 2.25 18.27 -7.95
C LYS A 210 3.59 19.01 -8.13
N ASP A 211 4.50 18.86 -7.17
CA ASP A 211 5.82 19.46 -7.25
C ASP A 211 6.64 18.86 -8.40
N TYR A 212 6.45 17.56 -8.71
CA TYR A 212 7.06 16.91 -9.86
C TYR A 212 6.58 17.48 -11.21
N GLU A 213 5.27 17.68 -11.36
CA GLU A 213 4.69 18.29 -12.57
C GLU A 213 5.22 19.71 -12.79
N HIS A 214 5.50 20.45 -11.72
CA HIS A 214 6.06 21.81 -11.80
C HIS A 214 7.58 21.83 -12.06
N LEU A 215 8.30 20.78 -11.68
CA LEU A 215 9.75 20.62 -11.91
C LEU A 215 10.09 20.12 -13.32
N LEU A 216 9.21 19.34 -13.95
CA LEU A 216 9.34 18.82 -15.32
C LEU A 216 9.60 19.90 -16.39
N PRO A 217 8.79 20.96 -16.53
CA PRO A 217 9.02 21.99 -17.55
C PRO A 217 10.33 22.75 -17.33
N ASN A 218 10.73 22.96 -16.08
CA ASN A 218 11.99 23.62 -15.74
C ASN A 218 13.21 22.73 -16.04
N CYS A 219 13.11 21.40 -15.90
CA CYS A 219 14.17 20.49 -16.32
C CYS A 219 14.33 20.44 -17.85
N PHE A 220 13.23 20.35 -18.60
CA PHE A 220 13.31 20.39 -20.06
C PHE A 220 13.88 21.72 -20.57
N ALA A 221 13.46 22.85 -19.98
CA ALA A 221 13.99 24.17 -20.32
C ALA A 221 15.47 24.36 -19.96
N LYS A 222 15.99 23.58 -19.00
CA LYS A 222 17.40 23.61 -18.59
C LYS A 222 18.26 22.67 -19.43
N ALA A 223 17.75 21.48 -19.77
CA ALA A 223 18.39 20.55 -20.69
C ALA A 223 18.59 21.19 -22.08
N ALA A 224 17.53 21.80 -22.63
CA ALA A 224 17.59 22.49 -23.92
C ALA A 224 18.59 23.65 -23.97
N ARG A 225 18.80 24.35 -22.84
CA ARG A 225 19.81 25.41 -22.72
C ARG A 225 21.24 24.89 -22.61
N THR A 226 21.42 23.68 -22.10
CA THR A 226 22.75 23.07 -21.93
C THR A 226 23.24 22.48 -23.25
N GLU A 227 22.35 21.91 -24.07
CA GLU A 227 22.66 21.50 -25.45
C GLU A 227 23.01 22.70 -26.34
N ALA A 228 22.26 23.79 -26.25
CA ALA A 228 22.52 25.00 -27.04
C ALA A 228 23.85 25.70 -26.71
N ALA A 229 24.42 25.48 -25.52
CA ALA A 229 25.68 26.07 -25.09
C ALA A 229 26.91 25.20 -25.42
N ASN A 230 26.72 23.95 -25.85
CA ASN A 230 27.80 23.02 -26.18
C ASN A 230 28.06 22.92 -27.70
N ASP A 231 27.14 23.47 -28.51
CA ASP A 231 27.22 23.57 -29.98
C ASP A 231 27.77 24.93 -30.48
N SER A 232 28.18 25.81 -29.57
CA SER A 232 28.75 27.15 -29.83
C SER A 232 30.16 27.27 -29.27
#